data_AF-A0A806JZL2-F1
#
_entry.id   AF-A0A806JZL2-F1
#
_cell.length_a   1.000
_cell.length_b   1.000
_cell.length_c   1.000
_cell.angle_alpha   90.00
_cell.angle_beta   90.00
_cell.angle_gamma   90.00
#
_symmetry.space_group_name_H-M   'P 1'
#
loop_
_entity.id
_entity.type
_entity.pdbx_description
1 polymer ?
#
loop_
_entity_poly.entity_id
_entity_poly.type
_entity_poly.pdbx_seq_one_letter_code
_entity_poly.pdbx_strand_id
1 'polypeptide(L)'
;MSAENVQRLQKLLLILRIAIPLALLALALFALGAFGSPRHALDSTYAIEGMFFSGELGDGRFDGAGKIVFDNGDVYEGSLLEGRFHGRGVYLSVDGWRYEGDFLE
;
A
#
# COMPACT_ATOMS: atom_id res chain seq x y z
N MET A 1 -6.25 11.33 44.31
CA MET A 1 -6.31 10.73 42.96
C MET A 1 -6.52 9.23 43.14
N SER A 2 -7.56 8.63 42.55
CA SER A 2 -7.87 7.19 42.78
C SER A 2 -6.74 6.29 42.28
N ALA A 3 -6.47 5.18 42.97
CA ALA A 3 -5.47 4.18 42.56
C ALA A 3 -5.71 3.67 41.13
N GLU A 4 -6.99 3.61 40.73
CA GLU A 4 -7.40 3.29 39.37
C GLU A 4 -6.89 4.32 38.34
N ASN A 5 -6.97 5.60 38.65
CA ASN A 5 -6.49 6.67 37.76
C ASN A 5 -4.96 6.62 37.62
N VAL A 6 -4.25 6.28 38.70
CA VAL A 6 -2.80 6.07 38.67
C VAL A 6 -2.44 4.87 37.80
N GLN A 7 -3.15 3.76 37.92
CA GLN A 7 -2.91 2.56 37.13
C GLN A 7 -3.23 2.76 35.64
N ARG A 8 -4.31 3.50 35.31
CA ARG A 8 -4.65 3.91 33.94
C ARG A 8 -3.55 4.81 33.34
N LEU A 9 -3.06 5.78 34.11
CA LEU A 9 -1.96 6.66 33.69
C LEU A 9 -0.66 5.87 33.47
N GLN A 10 -0.31 4.94 34.34
CA GLN A 10 0.88 4.10 34.17
C GLN A 10 0.82 3.22 32.92
N LYS A 11 -0.36 2.63 32.62
CA LYS A 11 -0.58 1.88 31.37
C LYS A 11 -0.46 2.77 30.14
N LEU A 12 -1.04 3.97 30.18
CA LEU A 12 -0.94 4.94 29.07
C LEU A 12 0.51 5.38 28.84
N LEU A 13 1.25 5.69 29.91
CA LEU A 13 2.66 6.04 29.85
C LEU A 13 3.51 4.90 29.30
N LEU A 14 3.20 3.64 29.63
CA LEU A 14 3.88 2.47 29.09
C LEU A 14 3.65 2.33 27.57
N ILE A 15 2.42 2.53 27.09
CA ILE A 15 2.08 2.49 25.66
C ILE A 15 2.83 3.58 24.90
N LEU A 16 2.83 4.82 25.41
CA LEU A 16 3.52 5.95 24.76
C LEU A 16 5.03 5.72 24.63
N ARG A 17 5.66 5.08 25.62
CA ARG A 17 7.10 4.74 25.60
C ARG A 17 7.47 3.75 24.50
N ILE A 18 6.52 2.95 24.02
CA ILE A 18 6.73 1.96 22.95
C ILE A 18 6.26 2.50 21.60
N ALA A 19 5.09 3.13 21.57
CA ALA A 19 4.47 3.61 20.33
C ALA A 19 5.25 4.76 19.67
N ILE A 20 5.76 5.72 20.47
CA ILE A 20 6.50 6.88 19.95
C ILE A 20 7.80 6.46 19.24
N PRO A 21 8.71 5.68 19.86
CA PRO A 21 9.94 5.28 19.16
C PRO A 21 9.67 4.39 17.95
N LEU A 22 8.60 3.58 17.96
CA LEU A 22 8.21 2.78 16.81
C LEU A 22 7.72 3.64 15.63
N ALA A 23 6.92 4.67 15.92
CA ALA A 23 6.46 5.64 14.91
C ALA A 23 7.63 6.47 14.35
N LEU A 24 8.57 6.89 15.21
CA LEU A 24 9.78 7.59 14.78
C LEU A 24 10.70 6.69 13.95
N LEU A 25 10.82 5.42 14.30
CA LEU A 25 11.57 4.44 13.51
C LEU A 25 10.92 4.22 12.14
N ALA A 26 9.59 4.08 12.07
CA ALA A 26 8.88 3.97 10.81
C ALA A 26 9.08 5.22 9.93
N LEU A 27 9.01 6.41 10.53
CA LEU A 27 9.28 7.69 9.84
C LEU A 27 10.74 7.79 9.36
N ALA A 28 11.69 7.34 10.18
CA ALA A 28 13.11 7.31 9.81
C ALA A 28 13.36 6.33 8.67
N LEU A 29 12.76 5.13 8.70
CA LEU A 29 12.85 4.15 7.62
C LEU A 29 12.22 4.66 6.32
N PHE A 30 11.11 5.40 6.41
CA PHE A 30 10.51 6.07 5.27
C PHE A 30 11.43 7.17 4.72
N ALA A 31 12.01 8.01 5.57
CA ALA A 31 12.94 9.08 5.18
C ALA A 31 14.27 8.56 4.63
N LEU A 32 14.74 7.41 5.13
CA LEU A 32 15.98 6.74 4.68
C LEU A 32 15.77 5.90 3.42
N GLY A 33 14.56 5.87 2.84
CA GLY A 33 14.28 5.09 1.65
C GLY A 33 14.40 3.57 1.86
N ALA A 34 14.30 3.10 3.11
CA ALA A 34 14.19 1.68 3.42
C ALA A 34 12.81 1.12 3.02
N PHE A 35 11.81 2.00 2.88
CA PHE A 35 10.78 1.86 1.86
C PHE A 35 11.39 2.37 0.56
N GLY A 36 11.72 1.46 -0.35
CA GLY A 36 12.44 1.75 -1.59
C GLY A 36 12.02 3.10 -2.15
N SER A 37 13.00 3.95 -2.43
CA SER A 37 12.77 5.19 -3.18
C SER A 37 11.81 4.85 -4.32
N PRO A 38 10.72 5.61 -4.57
CA PRO A 38 9.99 5.44 -5.81
C PRO A 38 11.06 5.61 -6.88
N ARG A 39 11.45 4.49 -7.51
CA ARG A 39 12.31 4.58 -8.66
C ARG A 39 11.48 5.44 -9.58
N HIS A 40 11.99 6.61 -9.93
CA HIS A 40 11.57 7.29 -11.14
C HIS A 40 12.00 6.41 -12.33
N ALA A 41 11.58 5.13 -12.35
CA ALA A 41 11.30 4.44 -13.58
C ALA A 41 10.06 5.16 -14.05
N LEU A 42 10.23 5.99 -15.08
CA LEU A 42 9.19 6.59 -15.89
C LEU A 42 7.88 5.84 -15.66
N ASP A 43 7.01 6.41 -14.83
CA ASP A 43 5.74 5.76 -14.49
C ASP A 43 4.89 5.89 -15.73
N SER A 44 5.15 4.99 -16.67
CA SER A 44 4.55 4.95 -17.98
C SER A 44 3.10 4.62 -17.73
N THR A 45 2.31 5.68 -17.59
CA THR A 45 0.88 5.60 -17.37
C THR A 45 0.26 5.30 -18.71
N TYR A 46 -0.23 4.08 -18.89
CA TYR A 46 -0.93 3.68 -20.10
C TYR A 46 -2.43 3.76 -19.84
N ALA A 47 -3.12 4.56 -20.64
CA ALA A 47 -4.57 4.54 -20.70
C ALA A 47 -5.01 3.50 -21.74
N ILE A 48 -5.59 2.40 -21.28
CA ILE A 48 -6.12 1.33 -22.14
C ILE A 48 -7.58 1.14 -21.78
N GLU A 49 -8.49 1.41 -22.72
CA GLU A 49 -9.93 1.13 -22.59
C GLU A 49 -10.55 1.56 -21.24
N GLY A 50 -10.24 2.77 -20.77
CA GLY A 50 -10.80 3.26 -19.50
C GLY A 50 -10.11 2.71 -18.24
N MET A 51 -8.91 2.18 -18.40
CA MET A 51 -8.06 1.75 -17.30
C MET A 51 -6.71 2.45 -17.35
N PHE A 52 -6.24 2.95 -16.21
CA PHE A 52 -4.91 3.53 -16.08
C PHE A 52 -3.98 2.53 -15.42
N PHE A 53 -2.96 2.11 -16.17
CA PHE A 53 -1.92 1.20 -15.69
C PHE A 53 -0.66 1.97 -15.34
N SER A 54 -0.11 1.73 -14.15
CA SER A 54 1.20 2.20 -13.70
C SER A 54 2.02 0.97 -13.29
N GLY A 55 3.24 0.80 -13.81
CA GLY A 55 4.06 -0.40 -13.55
C GLY A 55 5.23 -0.59 -14.52
N GLU A 56 6.07 -1.59 -14.23
CA GLU A 56 7.17 -1.99 -15.11
C GLU A 56 6.63 -2.74 -16.35
N LEU A 57 7.03 -2.30 -17.54
CA LEU A 57 6.65 -2.93 -18.81
C LEU A 57 7.77 -3.87 -19.26
N GLY A 58 7.59 -5.18 -19.09
CA GLY A 58 8.46 -6.20 -19.69
C GLY A 58 7.92 -6.61 -21.06
N ASP A 59 8.71 -6.50 -22.13
CA ASP A 59 8.36 -6.95 -23.48
C ASP A 59 7.01 -6.46 -24.05
N GLY A 60 6.55 -5.28 -23.62
CA GLY A 60 5.26 -4.72 -24.05
C GLY A 60 4.05 -5.21 -23.26
N ARG A 61 4.25 -5.87 -22.12
CA ARG A 61 3.19 -6.41 -21.25
C ARG A 61 3.38 -5.93 -19.81
N PHE A 62 2.28 -5.77 -19.08
CA PHE A 62 2.31 -5.46 -17.66
C PHE A 62 2.56 -6.73 -16.86
N ASP A 63 3.83 -6.96 -16.56
CA ASP A 63 4.31 -8.05 -15.73
C ASP A 63 5.04 -7.47 -14.51
N GLY A 64 4.65 -7.88 -13.32
CA GLY A 64 5.24 -7.39 -12.07
C GLY A 64 4.32 -6.46 -11.28
N ALA A 65 4.88 -5.62 -10.41
CA ALA A 65 4.07 -4.74 -9.58
C ALA A 65 3.43 -3.62 -10.41
N GLY A 66 2.14 -3.40 -10.22
CA GLY A 66 1.44 -2.30 -10.86
C GLY A 66 0.13 -1.91 -10.20
N LYS A 67 -0.40 -0.80 -10.68
CA LYS A 67 -1.66 -0.21 -10.25
C LYS A 67 -2.59 -0.06 -11.45
N ILE A 68 -3.85 -0.47 -11.27
CA ILE A 68 -4.92 -0.34 -12.25
C ILE A 68 -6.00 0.54 -11.64
N VAL A 69 -6.31 1.66 -12.27
CA VAL A 69 -7.48 2.47 -11.94
C VAL A 69 -8.53 2.23 -13.01
N PHE A 70 -9.70 1.75 -12.60
CA PHE A 70 -10.83 1.49 -13.48
C PHE A 70 -11.66 2.75 -13.69
N ASP A 71 -12.38 2.82 -14.81
CA ASP A 71 -13.28 3.93 -15.16
C ASP A 71 -14.37 4.17 -14.10
N ASN A 72 -14.79 3.13 -13.38
CA ASN A 72 -15.74 3.24 -12.28
C ASN A 72 -15.13 3.83 -10.99
N GLY A 73 -13.83 4.11 -10.98
CA GLY A 73 -13.08 4.65 -9.85
C GLY A 73 -12.49 3.59 -8.92
N ASP A 74 -12.72 2.30 -9.18
CA ASP A 74 -12.06 1.24 -8.43
C ASP A 74 -10.56 1.22 -8.70
N VAL A 75 -9.80 0.74 -7.74
CA VAL A 75 -8.34 0.71 -7.78
C VAL A 75 -7.85 -0.67 -7.38
N TYR A 76 -7.01 -1.26 -8.22
CA TYR A 76 -6.19 -2.40 -7.86
C TYR A 76 -4.73 -1.98 -7.75
N GLU A 77 -4.03 -2.48 -6.75
CA GLU A 77 -2.59 -2.31 -6.57
C GLU A 77 -2.00 -3.66 -6.15
N GLY A 78 -1.13 -4.24 -6.97
CA GLY A 78 -0.64 -5.58 -6.71
C GLY A 78 0.24 -6.10 -7.83
N SER A 79 0.49 -7.41 -7.81
CA SER A 79 1.21 -8.03 -8.93
C SER A 79 0.29 -8.22 -10.12
N LEU A 80 0.85 -8.04 -11.31
CA LEU A 80 0.21 -8.18 -12.60
C LEU A 80 0.96 -9.24 -13.39
N LEU A 81 0.21 -10.04 -14.15
CA LEU A 81 0.75 -10.99 -15.09
C LEU A 81 -0.07 -10.88 -16.38
N GLU A 82 0.58 -10.51 -17.48
CA GLU A 82 -0.05 -10.24 -18.76
C GLU A 82 -1.17 -9.19 -18.69
N GLY A 83 -1.06 -8.21 -17.79
CA GLY A 83 -2.10 -7.19 -17.57
C GLY A 83 -3.30 -7.65 -16.74
N ARG A 84 -3.26 -8.85 -16.15
CA ARG A 84 -4.29 -9.39 -15.26
C ARG A 84 -3.81 -9.41 -13.80
N PHE A 85 -4.75 -9.40 -12.85
CA PHE A 85 -4.42 -9.47 -11.43
C PHE A 85 -3.80 -10.81 -11.10
N HIS A 86 -2.63 -10.80 -10.46
CA HIS A 86 -1.95 -12.04 -10.10
C HIS A 86 -1.22 -11.88 -8.75
N GLY A 87 -1.03 -12.99 -8.04
CA GLY A 87 -0.31 -13.01 -6.76
C GLY A 87 -0.94 -12.06 -5.73
N ARG A 88 -0.13 -11.48 -4.84
CA ARG A 88 -0.65 -10.58 -3.81
C ARG A 88 -1.00 -9.21 -4.36
N GLY A 89 -2.17 -8.73 -3.95
CA GLY A 89 -2.65 -7.38 -4.26
C GLY A 89 -3.67 -6.85 -3.27
N VAL A 90 -4.10 -5.63 -3.54
CA VAL A 90 -5.18 -4.92 -2.85
C VAL A 90 -6.13 -4.40 -3.91
N TYR A 91 -7.40 -4.73 -3.78
CA TYR A 91 -8.48 -4.13 -4.54
C TYR A 91 -9.29 -3.23 -3.63
N LEU A 92 -9.51 -1.99 -4.07
CA LEU A 92 -10.30 -0.97 -3.40
C LEU A 92 -11.41 -0.55 -4.33
N SER A 93 -12.65 -0.78 -3.92
CA SER A 93 -13.80 -0.21 -4.63
C SER A 93 -14.04 1.24 -4.20
N VAL A 94 -14.58 2.04 -5.12
CA VAL A 94 -15.05 3.40 -4.82
C VAL A 94 -16.09 3.44 -3.69
N ASP A 95 -16.83 2.34 -3.49
CA ASP A 95 -17.80 2.17 -2.40
C ASP A 95 -17.12 1.91 -1.03
N GLY A 96 -15.80 1.90 -0.97
CA GLY A 96 -14.99 1.73 0.25
C GLY A 96 -14.72 0.28 0.63
N TRP A 97 -15.14 -0.68 -0.20
CA TRP A 97 -14.80 -2.08 -0.01
C TRP A 97 -13.32 -2.32 -0.33
N ARG A 98 -12.61 -2.93 0.61
CA ARG A 98 -11.20 -3.31 0.43
C ARG A 98 -11.07 -4.82 0.52
N TYR A 99 -10.44 -5.41 -0.49
CA TYR A 99 -10.00 -6.78 -0.48
C TYR A 99 -8.46 -6.80 -0.56
N GLU A 100 -7.83 -7.58 0.29
CA GLU A 100 -6.38 -7.76 0.34
C GLU A 100 -6.10 -9.25 0.45
N GLY A 101 -5.36 -9.79 -0.51
CA GLY A 101 -5.18 -11.23 -0.61
C GLY A 101 -4.44 -11.65 -1.88
N ASP A 102 -4.46 -12.95 -2.12
CA ASP A 102 -3.90 -13.57 -3.31
C ASP A 102 -4.95 -13.59 -4.43
N PHE A 103 -4.64 -12.94 -5.54
CA PHE A 103 -5.39 -12.96 -6.78
C PHE A 103 -4.81 -14.07 -7.66
N LEU A 104 -5.67 -14.97 -8.10
CA LEU A 104 -5.31 -16.08 -8.98
C LEU A 104 -6.03 -15.89 -10.31
N GLU A 105 -5.25 -15.69 -11.36
CA GLU A 105 -5.61 -16.02 -12.74
C GLU A 105 -4.49 -16.82 -13.38
#